data_AF-A0A4Y2F6U9-F1
#
_entry.id   AF-A0A4Y2F6U9-F1
#
_cell.length_a   1.000
_cell.length_b   1.000
_cell.length_c   1.000
_cell.angle_alpha   90.00
_cell.angle_beta   90.00
_cell.angle_gamma   90.00
#
_symmetry.space_group_name_H-M   'P 1'
#
loop_
_entity.id
_entity.type
_entity.pdbx_description
1 polymer ?
#
loop_
_entity_poly.entity_id
_entity_poly.type
_entity_poly.pdbx_seq_one_letter_code
_entity_poly.pdbx_strand_id
1 'polypeptide(L)'
;MTEIEEGLISSLNKNTDKVEVKHQAHLGQAEEDLEALLDPELDDLQWKELLSLLVEFTDVFYLEDKPVKVSNKVKHRINTADSQPVKQKPYRVSFEERRVIQEEVDKMLKLDIIEHSESPWLSPAVLVKKKNGT
;
A
#
# COMPACT_ATOMS: atom_id res chain seq x y z
N MET A 1 -3.45 43.32 10.00
CA MET A 1 -4.32 42.31 9.36
C MET A 1 -3.53 41.69 8.20
N THR A 2 -2.37 41.10 8.49
CA THR A 2 -1.39 40.70 7.45
C THR A 2 -0.47 39.54 7.91
N GLU A 3 -0.13 39.45 9.20
CA GLU A 3 0.80 38.39 9.69
C GLU A 3 0.19 36.98 9.74
N ILE A 4 -1.14 36.84 9.83
CA ILE A 4 -1.80 35.53 9.87
C ILE A 4 -1.91 34.92 8.45
N GLU A 5 -2.00 35.75 7.41
CA GLU A 5 -2.17 35.28 6.03
C GLU A 5 -0.84 34.81 5.42
N GLU A 6 0.29 35.46 5.75
CA GLU A 6 1.62 35.07 5.26
C GLU A 6 2.08 33.71 5.82
N GLY A 7 1.74 33.41 7.08
CA GLY A 7 2.05 32.11 7.71
C GLY A 7 1.30 30.95 7.04
N LEU A 8 0.03 31.16 6.65
CA LEU A 8 -0.79 30.14 6.01
C LEU A 8 -0.31 29.82 4.57
N ILE A 9 0.10 30.85 3.82
CA ILE A 9 0.62 30.72 2.45
C ILE A 9 1.99 30.03 2.46
N SER A 10 2.87 30.34 3.43
CA SER A 10 4.16 29.65 3.60
C SER A 10 4.00 28.16 3.95
N SER A 11 3.00 27.83 4.78
CA SER A 11 2.68 26.46 5.15
C SER A 11 2.01 25.67 4.04
N LEU A 12 1.19 26.31 3.19
CA LEU A 12 0.64 25.67 1.99
C LEU A 12 1.76 25.34 0.99
N ASN A 13 2.63 26.30 0.67
CA ASN A 13 3.71 26.12 -0.32
C ASN A 13 4.70 25.02 0.10
N LYS A 14 5.08 24.94 1.38
CA LYS A 14 5.94 23.85 1.90
C LYS A 14 5.30 22.46 1.78
N ASN A 15 3.97 22.38 1.73
CA ASN A 15 3.23 21.14 1.56
C ASN A 15 3.11 20.77 0.07
N THR A 16 2.88 21.75 -0.81
CA THR A 16 2.89 21.54 -2.27
C THR A 16 4.26 21.10 -2.78
N ASP A 17 5.34 21.74 -2.31
CA ASP A 17 6.72 21.36 -2.66
C ASP A 17 7.04 19.91 -2.20
N LYS A 18 6.54 19.49 -1.04
CA LYS A 18 6.71 18.10 -0.55
C LYS A 18 5.87 17.08 -1.32
N VAL A 19 4.72 17.49 -1.86
CA VAL A 19 3.85 16.62 -2.67
C VAL A 19 4.41 16.47 -4.08
N GLU A 20 4.90 17.53 -4.72
CA GLU A 20 5.54 17.49 -6.04
C GLU A 20 6.84 16.68 -6.05
N VAL A 21 7.71 16.88 -5.06
CA VAL A 21 8.98 16.13 -4.97
C VAL A 21 8.75 14.63 -4.73
N LYS A 22 7.71 14.25 -3.97
CA LYS A 22 7.31 12.84 -3.83
C LYS A 22 6.70 12.27 -5.11
N HIS A 23 5.92 13.06 -5.85
CA HIS A 23 5.28 12.62 -7.08
C HIS A 23 6.30 12.38 -8.21
N GLN A 24 7.34 13.24 -8.30
CA GLN A 24 8.41 13.10 -9.30
C GLN A 24 9.36 11.94 -9.00
N ALA A 25 9.74 11.71 -7.73
CA ALA A 25 10.60 10.58 -7.35
C ALA A 25 9.90 9.21 -7.54
N HIS A 26 8.57 9.16 -7.41
CA HIS A 26 7.81 7.92 -7.54
C HIS A 26 7.64 7.46 -9.00
N LEU A 27 7.66 8.40 -9.96
CA LEU A 27 7.60 8.06 -11.39
C LEU A 27 8.89 7.39 -11.87
N GLY A 28 10.06 7.86 -11.41
CA GLY A 28 11.36 7.30 -11.78
C GLY A 28 11.59 5.88 -11.24
N GLN A 29 11.13 5.57 -10.02
CA GLN A 29 11.24 4.22 -9.47
C GLN A 29 10.31 3.22 -10.20
N ALA A 30 9.12 3.68 -10.61
CA ALA A 30 8.16 2.83 -11.31
C ALA A 30 8.66 2.41 -12.70
N GLU A 31 9.40 3.26 -13.40
CA GLU A 31 10.01 2.92 -14.69
C GLU A 31 11.11 1.85 -14.52
N GLU A 32 11.96 1.99 -13.50
CA GLU A 32 13.01 0.99 -13.18
C GLU A 32 12.40 -0.38 -12.83
N ASP A 33 11.33 -0.40 -12.04
CA ASP A 33 10.62 -1.64 -11.69
C ASP A 33 10.00 -2.33 -12.91
N LEU A 34 9.51 -1.54 -13.89
CA LEU A 34 8.94 -2.07 -15.13
C LEU A 34 10.02 -2.53 -16.11
N GLU A 35 11.16 -1.85 -16.16
CA GLU A 35 12.32 -2.28 -16.94
C GLU A 35 12.84 -3.65 -16.46
N ALA A 36 12.79 -3.91 -15.15
CA ALA A 36 13.17 -5.20 -14.57
C ALA A 36 12.26 -6.37 -14.98
N LEU A 37 11.07 -6.10 -15.54
CA LEU A 37 10.15 -7.13 -16.05
C LEU A 37 10.44 -7.51 -17.50
N LEU A 38 11.29 -6.76 -18.20
CA LEU A 38 11.59 -6.97 -19.61
C LEU A 38 12.62 -8.07 -19.81
N ASP A 39 12.42 -8.87 -20.86
CA ASP A 39 13.35 -9.96 -21.21
C ASP A 39 14.63 -9.38 -21.85
N PRO A 40 15.83 -9.71 -21.33
CA PRO A 40 17.10 -9.21 -21.86
C PRO A 40 17.41 -9.67 -23.29
N GLU A 41 16.70 -10.67 -23.83
CA GLU A 41 16.91 -11.16 -25.20
C GLU A 41 16.12 -10.39 -26.27
N LEU A 42 15.33 -9.37 -25.89
CA LEU A 42 14.56 -8.55 -26.83
C LEU A 42 15.45 -7.66 -27.69
N ASP A 43 15.02 -7.42 -28.93
CA ASP A 43 15.68 -6.43 -29.79
C ASP A 43 15.38 -4.98 -29.33
N ASP A 44 16.22 -4.03 -29.75
CA ASP A 44 16.12 -2.62 -29.34
C ASP A 44 14.76 -1.97 -29.69
N LEU A 45 14.09 -2.46 -30.74
CA LEU A 45 12.81 -1.91 -31.18
C LEU A 45 11.67 -2.48 -30.32
N GLN A 46 11.65 -3.80 -30.15
CA GLN A 46 10.72 -4.52 -29.29
C GLN A 46 10.82 -4.04 -27.85
N TRP A 47 12.02 -3.84 -27.34
CA TRP A 47 12.27 -3.30 -26.00
C TRP A 47 11.59 -1.93 -25.83
N LYS A 48 11.79 -1.02 -26.78
CA LYS A 48 11.20 0.32 -26.74
C LYS A 48 9.68 0.30 -26.84
N GLU A 49 9.14 -0.51 -27.75
CA GLU A 49 7.69 -0.65 -27.92
C GLU A 49 7.03 -1.22 -26.66
N LEU A 50 7.63 -2.26 -26.08
CA LEU A 50 7.11 -2.90 -24.88
C LEU A 50 7.24 -1.99 -23.66
N LEU A 51 8.37 -1.32 -23.45
CA LEU A 51 8.54 -0.35 -22.37
C LEU A 51 7.52 0.78 -22.49
N SER A 52 7.32 1.33 -23.68
CA SER A 52 6.31 2.38 -23.91
C SER A 52 4.91 1.91 -23.51
N LEU A 53 4.56 0.66 -23.82
CA LEU A 53 3.27 0.08 -23.45
C LEU A 53 3.15 -0.11 -21.93
N LEU A 54 4.20 -0.62 -21.28
CA LEU A 54 4.22 -0.81 -19.83
C LEU A 54 4.10 0.54 -19.09
N VAL A 55 4.82 1.56 -19.58
CA VAL A 55 4.73 2.92 -19.04
C VAL A 55 3.32 3.49 -19.24
N GLU A 56 2.71 3.31 -20.41
CA GLU A 56 1.34 3.76 -20.69
C GLU A 56 0.32 3.13 -19.72
N PHE A 57 0.45 1.84 -19.43
CA PHE A 57 -0.43 1.08 -18.55
C PHE A 57 0.14 0.86 -17.14
N THR A 58 1.05 1.73 -16.70
CA THR A 58 1.72 1.65 -15.38
C THR A 58 0.74 1.53 -14.22
N ASP A 59 -0.46 2.09 -14.39
CA ASP A 59 -1.47 2.15 -13.36
C ASP A 59 -2.26 0.82 -13.19
N VAL A 60 -2.15 -0.09 -14.15
CA VAL A 60 -2.74 -1.44 -14.10
C VAL A 60 -1.93 -2.37 -13.20
N PHE A 61 -0.62 -2.16 -13.12
CA PHE A 61 0.28 -3.00 -12.36
C PHE A 61 0.31 -2.65 -10.88
N TYR A 62 0.48 -3.67 -10.05
CA TYR A 62 0.89 -3.48 -8.67
C TYR A 62 2.41 -3.36 -8.63
N LEU A 63 2.91 -2.17 -8.31
CA LEU A 63 4.32 -1.92 -8.03
C LEU A 63 4.48 -1.77 -6.52
N GLU A 64 5.62 -2.20 -5.98
CA GLU A 64 5.89 -2.08 -4.55
C GLU A 64 5.77 -0.60 -4.11
N ASP A 65 5.27 -0.39 -2.89
CA ASP A 65 4.98 0.94 -2.33
C ASP A 65 3.86 1.78 -3.00
N LYS A 66 3.16 1.28 -4.03
CA LYS A 66 1.92 1.91 -4.48
C LYS A 66 0.75 1.56 -3.56
N PRO A 67 -0.06 2.55 -3.14
CA PRO A 67 -1.27 2.26 -2.38
C PRO A 67 -2.22 1.39 -3.20
N VAL A 68 -2.88 0.44 -2.53
CA VAL A 68 -3.82 -0.45 -3.19
C VAL A 68 -5.00 0.36 -3.72
N LYS A 69 -5.29 0.22 -5.01
CA LYS A 69 -6.46 0.86 -5.62
C LYS A 69 -7.74 0.19 -5.11
N VAL A 70 -8.53 0.90 -4.30
CA VAL A 70 -9.85 0.45 -3.85
C VAL A 70 -10.97 1.20 -4.59
N SER A 71 -12.05 0.49 -4.91
CA SER A 71 -13.24 1.11 -5.52
C SER A 71 -14.20 1.58 -4.44
N ASN A 72 -14.40 2.90 -4.34
CA ASN A 72 -15.37 3.50 -3.42
C ASN A 72 -16.82 3.47 -3.95
N LYS A 73 -17.06 2.87 -5.13
CA LYS A 73 -18.39 2.86 -5.78
C LYS A 73 -19.39 1.94 -5.08
N VAL A 74 -18.92 0.85 -4.47
CA VAL A 74 -19.77 -0.14 -3.80
C VAL A 74 -19.13 -0.51 -2.47
N LYS A 75 -19.91 -0.47 -1.39
CA LYS A 75 -19.49 -0.94 -0.08
C LYS A 75 -20.14 -2.29 0.20
N HIS A 76 -19.34 -3.29 0.55
CA HIS A 76 -19.86 -4.59 0.97
C HIS A 76 -20.36 -4.51 2.42
N ARG A 77 -21.58 -4.99 2.67
CA ARG A 77 -22.16 -5.11 4.01
C ARG A 77 -22.30 -6.58 4.36
N ILE A 78 -21.64 -7.00 5.44
CA ILE A 78 -21.82 -8.33 6.01
C ILE A 78 -23.08 -8.31 6.90
N ASN A 79 -24.06 -9.16 6.61
CA ASN A 79 -25.26 -9.30 7.44
C ASN A 79 -25.04 -10.40 8.48
N THR A 80 -24.89 -10.02 9.75
CA THR A 80 -24.70 -10.95 10.87
C THR A 80 -26.01 -11.50 11.45
N ALA A 81 -27.17 -11.05 10.96
CA ALA A 81 -28.50 -11.35 11.54
C ALA A 81 -28.49 -11.19 13.06
N ASP A 82 -28.94 -12.19 13.81
CA ASP A 82 -29.04 -12.18 15.28
C ASP A 82 -27.77 -12.70 15.99
N SER A 83 -26.66 -12.87 15.25
CA SER A 83 -25.42 -13.40 15.80
C SER A 83 -24.76 -12.43 16.77
N GLN A 84 -24.48 -12.90 17.99
CA GLN A 84 -23.77 -12.13 19.01
C GLN A 84 -22.27 -12.04 18.69
N PRO A 85 -21.59 -10.94 19.08
CA PRO A 85 -20.16 -10.80 18.89
C PRO A 85 -19.34 -11.91 19.55
N VAL A 86 -18.37 -12.45 18.81
CA VAL A 86 -17.42 -13.44 19.31
C VAL A 86 -16.06 -12.77 19.50
N LYS A 87 -15.53 -12.85 20.73
CA LYS A 87 -14.21 -12.33 21.10
C LYS A 87 -13.32 -13.47 21.59
N GLN A 88 -12.34 -13.84 20.78
CA GLN A 88 -11.34 -14.84 21.12
C GLN A 88 -10.05 -14.18 21.61
N LYS A 89 -9.30 -14.84 22.49
CA LYS A 89 -8.02 -14.31 22.98
C LYS A 89 -6.91 -14.54 21.93
N PRO A 90 -6.03 -13.57 21.67
CA PRO A 90 -4.83 -13.79 20.86
C PRO A 90 -3.97 -14.95 21.38
N TYR A 91 -3.40 -15.73 20.47
CA TYR A 91 -2.49 -16.82 20.83
C TYR A 91 -1.17 -16.28 21.39
N ARG A 92 -0.50 -17.10 22.22
CA ARG A 92 0.87 -16.82 22.62
C ARG A 92 1.78 -17.07 21.43
N VAL A 93 2.59 -16.08 21.10
CA VAL A 93 3.60 -16.12 20.05
C VAL A 93 4.96 -15.80 20.65
N SER A 94 6.01 -16.36 20.08
CA SER A 94 7.39 -16.03 20.41
C SER A 94 7.73 -14.57 20.07
N PHE A 95 8.88 -14.09 20.53
CA PHE A 95 9.34 -12.74 20.23
C PHE A 95 9.53 -12.52 18.73
N GLU A 96 10.09 -13.51 18.03
CA GLU A 96 10.35 -13.42 16.60
C GLU A 96 9.06 -13.42 15.78
N GLU A 97 8.10 -14.28 16.13
CA GLU A 97 6.80 -14.30 15.46
C GLU A 97 6.03 -12.98 15.68
N ARG A 98 6.14 -12.38 16.87
CA ARG A 98 5.55 -11.07 17.15
C ARG A 98 6.15 -9.98 16.27
N ARG A 99 7.47 -9.99 16.07
CA ARG A 99 8.16 -9.03 15.20
C ARG A 99 7.62 -9.10 13.77
N VAL A 100 7.55 -10.31 13.21
CA VAL A 100 7.01 -10.54 11.86
C VAL A 100 5.55 -10.09 11.75
N ILE A 101 4.71 -10.40 12.74
CA ILE A 101 3.31 -9.95 12.75
C ILE A 101 3.24 -8.42 12.76
N GLN A 102 4.06 -7.74 13.56
CA GLN A 102 4.04 -6.29 13.64
C GLN A 102 4.50 -5.64 12.32
N GLU A 103 5.55 -6.16 11.70
CA GLU A 103 6.06 -5.68 10.41
C GLU A 103 4.98 -5.76 9.31
N GLU A 104 4.23 -6.87 9.25
CA GLU A 104 3.17 -7.03 8.26
C GLU A 104 1.95 -6.13 8.57
N VAL A 105 1.60 -5.95 9.85
CA VAL A 105 0.54 -5.02 10.27
C VAL A 105 0.90 -3.59 9.89
N ASP A 106 2.13 -3.15 10.17
CA ASP A 106 2.62 -1.80 9.85
C ASP A 106 2.64 -1.58 8.34
N LYS A 107 3.05 -2.60 7.57
CA LYS A 107 2.99 -2.57 6.10
C LYS A 107 1.55 -2.42 5.60
N MET A 108 0.60 -3.21 6.09
CA MET A 108 -0.81 -3.13 5.69
C MET A 108 -1.46 -1.80 6.08
N LEU A 109 -1.08 -1.22 7.24
CA LEU A 109 -1.50 0.12 7.66
C LEU A 109 -0.94 1.20 6.71
N LYS A 110 0.34 1.12 6.33
CA LYS A 110 0.97 2.05 5.37
C LYS A 110 0.28 1.99 3.99
N LEU A 111 -0.17 0.81 3.58
CA LEU A 111 -0.85 0.57 2.31
C LEU A 111 -2.36 0.89 2.34
N ASP A 112 -2.90 1.34 3.48
CA ASP A 112 -4.32 1.65 3.69
C ASP A 112 -5.26 0.44 3.43
N ILE A 113 -4.76 -0.77 3.70
CA ILE A 113 -5.52 -2.03 3.57
C ILE A 113 -6.33 -2.32 4.84
N ILE A 114 -5.79 -1.94 6.01
CA ILE A 114 -6.42 -2.11 7.32
C ILE A 114 -6.41 -0.79 8.09
N GLU A 115 -7.29 -0.68 9.09
CA GLU A 115 -7.37 0.47 9.98
C GLU A 115 -7.50 0.03 11.45
N HIS A 116 -7.18 0.92 12.37
CA HIS A 116 -7.45 0.70 13.79
C HIS A 116 -8.97 0.74 14.06
N SER A 117 -9.45 -0.18 14.88
CA SER A 117 -10.86 -0.23 15.27
C SER A 117 -11.05 -0.72 16.70
N GLU A 118 -12.14 -0.29 17.33
CA GLU A 118 -12.62 -0.79 18.61
C GLU A 118 -13.85 -1.68 18.37
N SER A 119 -13.63 -2.98 18.17
CA SER A 119 -14.69 -3.93 17.82
C SER A 119 -15.01 -4.89 18.97
N PRO A 120 -16.29 -5.24 19.18
CA PRO A 120 -16.65 -6.35 20.07
C PRO A 120 -16.31 -7.72 19.46
N TRP A 121 -15.98 -7.79 18.16
CA TRP A 121 -15.55 -8.98 17.45
C TRP A 121 -14.02 -9.08 17.44
N LEU A 122 -13.46 -10.25 17.76
CA LEU A 122 -12.03 -10.51 17.64
C LEU A 122 -11.74 -11.96 17.32
N SER A 123 -10.95 -12.18 16.27
CA SER A 123 -10.36 -13.47 15.90
C SER A 123 -8.83 -13.38 16.00
N PRO A 124 -8.15 -14.38 16.57
CA PRO A 124 -6.70 -14.34 16.75
C PRO A 124 -5.98 -14.53 15.39
N ALA A 125 -4.92 -13.76 15.17
CA ALA A 125 -4.03 -13.96 14.02
C ALA A 125 -3.22 -15.25 14.17
N VAL A 126 -2.96 -15.92 13.04
CA VAL A 126 -2.17 -17.16 12.98
C VAL A 126 -1.07 -16.96 11.94
N LEU A 127 0.19 -17.16 12.35
CA LEU A 127 1.33 -17.11 11.44
C LEU A 127 1.52 -18.48 10.80
N VAL A 128 1.55 -18.52 9.46
CA VAL A 128 1.76 -19.75 8.69
C VAL A 128 2.94 -19.52 7.75
N LYS A 129 3.89 -20.45 7.77
CA LYS A 129 5.03 -20.42 6.84
C LYS A 129 4.54 -20.82 5.45
N LYS A 130 4.84 -20.01 4.44
CA LYS A 130 4.62 -20.37 3.04
C LYS A 130 5.50 -21.58 2.68
N LYS A 131 4.98 -22.44 1.81
CA LYS A 131 5.63 -23.70 1.40
C LYS A 131 7.02 -23.49 0.78
N ASN A 132 7.27 -22.32 0.19
CA ASN A 132 8.47 -22.07 -0.62
C ASN A 132 9.63 -21.47 0.17
N GLY A 133 9.52 -21.33 1.51
CA GLY A 133 10.60 -20.81 2.35
C GLY A 133 10.78 -19.28 2.31
N THR A 134 9.99 -18.59 1.49
CA THR A 134 9.84 -17.14 1.41
C THR A 134 8.40 -16.72 1.63
#